data_AF-A0A5N5DDE8-F1
#
_entry.id   AF-A0A5N5DDE8-F1
#
_cell.length_a   1.000
_cell.length_b   1.000
_cell.length_c   1.000
_cell.angle_alpha   90.00
_cell.angle_beta   90.00
_cell.angle_gamma   90.00
#
_symmetry.space_group_name_H-M   'P 1'
#
loop_
_entity.id
_entity.type
_entity.pdbx_description
1 polymer ?
#
loop_
_entity_poly.entity_id
_entity_poly.type
_entity_poly.pdbx_seq_one_letter_code
_entity_poly.pdbx_strand_id
1 'polypeptide(L)'
;MLDETAALMDENLLAATVILRFLEEIDIPVSGAESQSHLLGTQVFLTAQERSTVYGGLRQAAFWVGLRQEIYMAFVNQRTIIPVLEHCNIDRTFDAASDCVWANRIVTHCADVLRYCFGDEEQTTANYNRLLDYCDGWYMFKPPSFSPMFYRESDGVNNVFPEIWLLCDAVTTGLQHYHLAKILLTAHNPKVPRLGPGQKQALTKMDEQIKEDVRALCGMANSNSRCPPNYVTASMAIALAGERFTEPAEQKALMEILHTCETIHAWPTRVAQIQLKEAWGWPTDGDDSHIDASRVSIDGLVNALS
;
A
#
# COMPACT_ATOMS: atom_id res chain seq x y z
N MET A 1 11.50 -23.50 29.36
CA MET A 1 11.82 -22.10 29.02
C MET A 1 13.02 -21.96 28.05
N LEU A 2 13.47 -23.05 27.40
CA LEU A 2 14.53 -23.03 26.36
C LEU A 2 13.98 -23.34 24.94
N ASP A 3 12.65 -23.43 24.80
CA ASP A 3 11.98 -23.90 23.57
C ASP A 3 11.29 -22.75 22.81
N GLU A 4 10.76 -21.76 23.52
CA GLU A 4 10.07 -20.60 22.91
C GLU A 4 11.02 -19.70 22.12
N THR A 5 12.24 -19.47 22.60
CA THR A 5 13.24 -18.64 21.90
C THR A 5 13.83 -19.34 20.67
N ALA A 6 13.91 -20.67 20.68
CA ALA A 6 14.33 -21.43 19.50
C ALA A 6 13.23 -21.42 18.43
N ALA A 7 11.97 -21.59 18.83
CA ALA A 7 10.81 -21.49 17.94
C ALA A 7 10.64 -20.07 17.35
N LEU A 8 10.83 -19.01 18.15
CA LEU A 8 10.82 -17.62 17.69
C LEU A 8 11.94 -17.30 16.67
N MET A 9 12.98 -18.13 16.63
CA MET A 9 14.11 -18.03 15.72
C MET A 9 14.06 -19.06 14.59
N ASP A 10 12.92 -19.74 14.33
CA ASP A 10 12.77 -20.63 13.17
C ASP A 10 12.27 -19.85 11.94
N GLU A 11 13.05 -19.87 10.86
CA GLU A 11 12.73 -19.16 9.61
C GLU A 11 11.58 -19.81 8.84
N ASN A 12 11.38 -21.13 9.00
CA ASN A 12 10.27 -21.84 8.38
C ASN A 12 8.96 -21.51 9.08
N LEU A 13 8.97 -21.40 10.41
CA LEU A 13 7.80 -20.98 11.18
C LEU A 13 7.39 -19.57 10.78
N LEU A 14 8.35 -18.66 10.66
CA LEU A 14 8.09 -17.29 10.20
C LEU A 14 7.49 -17.25 8.79
N ALA A 15 8.09 -17.96 7.83
CA ALA A 15 7.56 -18.02 6.48
C ALA A 15 6.13 -18.59 6.47
N ALA A 16 5.88 -19.66 7.22
CA ALA A 16 4.56 -20.25 7.36
C ALA A 16 3.55 -19.26 7.97
N THR A 17 3.93 -18.52 9.02
CA THR A 17 3.06 -17.49 9.63
C THR A 17 2.70 -16.38 8.64
N VAL A 18 3.68 -15.87 7.87
CA VAL A 18 3.44 -14.84 6.86
C VAL A 18 2.50 -15.33 5.75
N ILE A 19 2.64 -16.60 5.34
CA ILE A 19 1.75 -17.24 4.35
C ILE A 19 0.34 -17.43 4.93
N LEU A 20 0.21 -17.95 6.16
CA LEU A 20 -1.09 -18.15 6.80
C LEU A 20 -1.81 -16.81 6.97
N ARG A 21 -1.10 -15.75 7.36
CA ARG A 21 -1.65 -14.39 7.40
C ARG A 21 -2.15 -13.92 6.03
N PHE A 22 -1.40 -14.19 4.96
CA PHE A 22 -1.83 -13.82 3.61
C PHE A 22 -3.17 -14.49 3.25
N LEU A 23 -3.36 -15.75 3.65
CA LEU A 23 -4.63 -16.46 3.47
C LEU A 23 -5.76 -15.82 4.26
N GLU A 24 -5.51 -15.45 5.53
CA GLU A 24 -6.48 -14.72 6.34
C GLU A 24 -6.84 -13.36 5.73
N GLU A 25 -5.88 -12.65 5.12
CA GLU A 25 -6.11 -11.35 4.46
C GLU A 25 -6.97 -11.47 3.20
N ILE A 26 -6.84 -12.56 2.44
CA ILE A 26 -7.70 -12.84 1.28
C ILE A 26 -9.15 -13.08 1.71
N ASP A 27 -9.37 -13.60 2.93
CA ASP A 27 -10.69 -13.84 3.49
C ASP A 27 -11.31 -12.59 4.16
N ILE A 28 -10.51 -11.53 4.42
CA ILE A 28 -10.97 -10.27 5.03
C ILE A 28 -11.31 -9.24 3.94
N PRO A 29 -12.53 -8.67 3.92
CA PRO A 29 -12.88 -7.65 2.94
C PRO A 29 -12.00 -6.39 3.02
N VAL A 30 -11.67 -5.77 1.87
CA VAL A 30 -10.87 -4.52 1.75
C VAL A 30 -11.48 -3.30 2.48
N SER A 31 -12.62 -3.45 3.15
CA SER A 31 -13.09 -2.53 4.18
C SER A 31 -14.18 -3.24 4.99
N GLY A 32 -14.05 -3.30 6.31
CA GLY A 32 -15.01 -3.98 7.19
C GLY A 32 -14.52 -3.96 8.63
N ALA A 33 -15.34 -3.42 9.54
CA ALA A 33 -14.92 -3.07 10.90
C ALA A 33 -14.76 -4.24 11.89
N GLU A 34 -14.77 -5.50 11.45
CA GLU A 34 -14.83 -6.65 12.38
C GLU A 34 -13.91 -7.81 11.98
N SER A 35 -12.66 -7.78 12.46
CA SER A 35 -11.90 -8.95 12.97
C SER A 35 -10.46 -8.56 13.35
N GLN A 36 -10.31 -7.84 14.47
CA GLN A 36 -8.98 -7.51 15.01
C GLN A 36 -8.36 -8.63 15.86
N SER A 37 -9.08 -9.72 16.16
CA SER A 37 -8.65 -10.75 17.11
C SER A 37 -7.51 -11.65 16.61
N HIS A 38 -7.32 -11.78 15.29
CA HIS A 38 -6.28 -12.62 14.69
C HIS A 38 -4.96 -11.85 14.41
N LEU A 39 -5.02 -10.52 14.33
CA LEU A 39 -3.88 -9.66 13.98
C LEU A 39 -2.84 -9.51 15.10
N LEU A 40 -3.20 -9.86 16.35
CA LEU A 40 -2.30 -9.78 17.50
C LEU A 40 -1.12 -10.77 17.40
N GLY A 41 -1.32 -11.92 16.75
CA GLY A 41 -0.28 -12.94 16.59
C GLY A 41 0.94 -12.41 15.84
N THR A 42 0.72 -11.71 14.73
CA THR A 42 1.80 -11.18 13.89
C THR A 42 2.56 -10.02 14.53
N GLN A 43 1.88 -9.21 15.34
CA GLN A 43 2.54 -8.12 16.08
C GLN A 43 3.58 -8.68 17.05
N VAL A 44 3.27 -9.76 17.76
CA VAL A 44 4.21 -10.44 18.66
C VAL A 44 5.39 -11.02 17.87
N PHE A 45 5.16 -11.59 16.69
CA PHE A 45 6.21 -12.16 15.85
C PHE A 45 7.14 -11.12 15.21
N LEU A 46 6.59 -10.04 14.62
CA LEU A 46 7.40 -8.96 14.06
C LEU A 46 8.23 -8.27 15.16
N THR A 47 7.64 -8.03 16.35
CA THR A 47 8.34 -7.44 17.51
C THR A 47 9.49 -8.34 17.98
N ALA A 48 9.26 -9.66 18.04
CA ALA A 48 10.29 -10.63 18.43
C ALA A 48 11.47 -10.69 17.45
N GLN A 49 11.29 -10.17 16.22
CA GLN A 49 12.24 -10.30 15.13
C GLN A 49 12.93 -9.00 14.73
N GLU A 50 12.75 -7.92 15.49
CA GLU A 50 13.33 -6.58 15.28
C GLU A 50 14.86 -6.60 15.02
N ARG A 51 15.60 -7.66 15.37
CA ARG A 51 17.05 -7.79 15.12
C ARG A 51 17.45 -8.50 13.81
N SER A 52 16.48 -8.87 12.97
CA SER A 52 16.66 -9.86 11.89
C SER A 52 17.10 -9.32 10.53
N THR A 53 17.11 -7.99 10.31
CA THR A 53 17.46 -7.41 9.00
C THR A 53 18.94 -7.62 8.61
N VAL A 54 19.75 -8.21 9.49
CA VAL A 54 21.20 -8.32 9.40
C VAL A 54 21.68 -9.52 8.58
N TYR A 55 20.87 -10.57 8.44
CA TYR A 55 21.26 -11.79 7.72
C TYR A 55 20.19 -12.10 6.68
N GLY A 56 20.56 -12.05 5.39
CA GLY A 56 19.65 -12.32 4.28
C GLY A 56 19.07 -13.75 4.29
N GLY A 57 18.34 -14.11 3.24
CA GLY A 57 17.69 -15.42 3.15
C GLY A 57 16.20 -15.38 3.50
N LEU A 58 15.63 -16.53 3.85
CA LEU A 58 14.18 -16.71 4.00
C LEU A 58 13.60 -15.77 5.05
N ARG A 59 14.28 -15.61 6.18
CA ARG A 59 13.84 -14.72 7.26
C ARG A 59 13.72 -13.26 6.80
N GLN A 60 14.74 -12.75 6.11
CA GLN A 60 14.72 -11.39 5.60
C GLN A 60 13.61 -11.20 4.57
N ALA A 61 13.39 -12.18 3.69
CA ALA A 61 12.30 -12.15 2.73
C ALA A 61 10.93 -12.11 3.44
N ALA A 62 10.72 -12.99 4.42
CA ALA A 62 9.49 -13.05 5.20
C ALA A 62 9.23 -11.75 5.99
N PHE A 63 10.28 -11.13 6.55
CA PHE A 63 10.17 -9.80 7.18
C PHE A 63 9.64 -8.76 6.21
N TRP A 64 10.20 -8.65 5.01
CA TRP A 64 9.77 -7.63 4.03
C TRP A 64 8.37 -7.88 3.49
N VAL A 65 7.96 -9.15 3.33
CA VAL A 65 6.57 -9.49 2.99
C VAL A 65 5.63 -9.12 4.14
N GLY A 66 5.97 -9.52 5.37
CA GLY A 66 5.19 -9.21 6.56
C GLY A 66 5.04 -7.70 6.83
N LEU A 67 6.08 -6.91 6.57
CA LEU A 67 6.02 -5.45 6.66
C LEU A 67 5.08 -4.86 5.60
N ARG A 68 5.09 -5.35 4.36
CA ARG A 68 4.18 -4.88 3.31
C ARG A 68 2.71 -5.25 3.61
N GLN A 69 2.47 -6.45 4.13
CA GLN A 69 1.14 -6.84 4.65
C GLN A 69 0.69 -5.93 5.79
N GLU A 70 1.62 -5.56 6.69
CA GLU A 70 1.32 -4.64 7.78
C GLU A 70 1.02 -3.22 7.29
N ILE A 71 1.76 -2.73 6.29
CA ILE A 71 1.47 -1.48 5.59
C ILE A 71 0.09 -1.52 4.96
N TYR A 72 -0.24 -2.61 4.25
CA TYR A 72 -1.57 -2.82 3.69
C TYR A 72 -2.66 -2.69 4.76
N MET A 73 -2.55 -3.46 5.84
CA MET A 73 -3.55 -3.47 6.91
C MET A 73 -3.66 -2.13 7.62
N ALA A 74 -2.54 -1.47 7.89
CA ALA A 74 -2.51 -0.17 8.54
C ALA A 74 -3.12 0.93 7.68
N PHE A 75 -2.83 0.93 6.38
CA PHE A 75 -3.36 1.90 5.43
C PHE A 75 -4.86 1.76 5.25
N VAL A 76 -5.35 0.53 5.00
CA VAL A 76 -6.78 0.26 4.77
C VAL A 76 -7.62 0.53 6.03
N ASN A 77 -7.11 0.16 7.20
CA ASN A 77 -7.80 0.38 8.48
C ASN A 77 -7.51 1.73 9.12
N GLN A 78 -6.74 2.61 8.45
CA GLN A 78 -6.35 3.93 8.96
C GLN A 78 -5.82 3.89 10.40
N ARG A 79 -4.94 2.92 10.68
CA ARG A 79 -4.31 2.70 11.99
C ARG A 79 -2.80 2.84 11.90
N THR A 80 -2.17 3.04 13.05
CA THR A 80 -0.71 3.03 13.13
C THR A 80 -0.10 1.67 12.77
N ILE A 81 1.14 1.67 12.30
CA ILE A 81 1.95 0.47 12.03
C ILE A 81 2.42 -0.16 13.33
N ILE A 82 2.25 -1.48 13.46
CA ILE A 82 2.75 -2.25 14.60
C ILE A 82 3.60 -3.43 14.07
N PRO A 83 4.86 -3.60 14.53
CA PRO A 83 5.52 -2.92 15.64
C PRO A 83 6.33 -1.66 15.25
N VAL A 84 6.93 -1.04 16.25
CA VAL A 84 7.83 0.11 16.09
C VAL A 84 9.14 -0.34 15.43
N LEU A 85 9.40 0.16 14.23
CA LEU A 85 10.57 -0.23 13.41
C LEU A 85 11.91 0.37 13.88
N GLU A 86 11.95 1.09 15.01
CA GLU A 86 13.15 1.80 15.49
C GLU A 86 14.30 0.85 15.86
N HIS A 87 13.98 -0.37 16.28
CA HIS A 87 14.98 -1.38 16.61
C HIS A 87 15.42 -2.22 15.41
N CYS A 88 14.80 -2.03 14.25
CA CYS A 88 15.17 -2.71 13.01
C CYS A 88 16.40 -2.04 12.40
N ASN A 89 17.46 -2.81 12.14
CA ASN A 89 18.66 -2.34 11.44
C ASN A 89 18.39 -2.19 9.94
N ILE A 90 17.46 -1.31 9.58
CA ILE A 90 17.07 -1.02 8.20
C ILE A 90 17.93 0.12 7.69
N ASP A 91 18.54 -0.10 6.53
CA ASP A 91 19.24 0.94 5.80
C ASP A 91 18.25 2.04 5.36
N ARG A 92 18.52 3.27 5.79
CA ARG A 92 17.75 4.49 5.50
C ARG A 92 18.62 5.56 4.83
N THR A 93 19.79 5.18 4.33
CA THR A 93 20.72 6.10 3.66
C THR A 93 20.29 6.32 2.21
N PHE A 94 20.98 7.24 1.53
CA PHE A 94 20.89 7.40 0.08
C PHE A 94 22.13 6.84 -0.65
N ASP A 95 22.91 5.99 0.04
CA ASP A 95 24.11 5.39 -0.53
C ASP A 95 23.75 4.43 -1.67
N ALA A 96 24.65 4.27 -2.64
CA ALA A 96 24.46 3.35 -3.75
C ALA A 96 24.23 1.92 -3.24
N ALA A 97 23.14 1.29 -3.72
CA ALA A 97 22.71 -0.03 -3.31
C ALA A 97 21.86 -0.67 -4.42
N SER A 98 21.51 -1.95 -4.26
CA SER A 98 20.62 -2.65 -5.20
C SER A 98 19.20 -2.06 -5.22
N ASP A 99 18.44 -2.31 -6.29
CA ASP A 99 17.05 -1.87 -6.43
C ASP A 99 16.17 -2.38 -5.28
N CYS A 100 16.40 -3.62 -4.81
CA CYS A 100 15.70 -4.18 -3.65
C CYS A 100 15.93 -3.35 -2.37
N VAL A 101 17.15 -2.87 -2.14
CA VAL A 101 17.47 -2.03 -0.98
C VAL A 101 16.81 -0.66 -1.12
N TRP A 102 16.83 -0.06 -2.31
CA TRP A 102 16.14 1.21 -2.57
C TRP A 102 14.62 1.11 -2.41
N ALA A 103 14.01 0.00 -2.87
CA ALA A 103 12.61 -0.29 -2.65
C ALA A 103 12.29 -0.46 -1.15
N ASN A 104 13.11 -1.21 -0.43
CA ASN A 104 12.93 -1.42 1.00
C ASN A 104 13.07 -0.11 1.81
N ARG A 105 14.01 0.78 1.45
CA ARG A 105 14.16 2.11 2.05
C ARG A 105 12.87 2.93 2.01
N ILE A 106 12.15 2.93 0.88
CA ILE A 106 10.90 3.69 0.74
C ILE A 106 9.69 2.94 1.31
N VAL A 107 9.67 1.61 1.27
CA VAL A 107 8.66 0.80 1.97
C VAL A 107 8.70 1.09 3.47
N THR A 108 9.90 1.08 4.08
CA THR A 108 10.07 1.44 5.49
C THR A 108 9.67 2.89 5.75
N HIS A 109 10.04 3.81 4.87
CA HIS A 109 9.62 5.20 5.00
C HIS A 109 8.09 5.36 4.95
N CYS A 110 7.41 4.65 4.06
CA CYS A 110 5.94 4.63 4.01
C CYS A 110 5.33 4.15 5.34
N ALA A 111 5.95 3.18 6.01
CA ALA A 111 5.53 2.76 7.35
C ALA A 111 5.75 3.86 8.41
N ASP A 112 6.83 4.63 8.33
CA ASP A 112 7.02 5.79 9.22
C ASP A 112 5.98 6.89 8.95
N VAL A 113 5.62 7.13 7.69
CA VAL A 113 4.55 8.07 7.33
C VAL A 113 3.21 7.62 7.91
N LEU A 114 2.86 6.34 7.80
CA LEU A 114 1.66 5.79 8.43
C LEU A 114 1.65 5.99 9.95
N ARG A 115 2.80 5.78 10.62
CA ARG A 115 2.93 6.06 12.06
C ARG A 115 2.72 7.54 12.38
N TYR A 116 3.24 8.46 11.57
CA TYR A 116 2.96 9.89 11.74
C TYR A 116 1.47 10.23 11.54
N CYS A 117 0.82 9.62 10.55
CA CYS A 117 -0.58 9.90 10.22
C CYS A 117 -1.57 9.37 11.25
N PHE A 118 -1.31 8.19 11.83
CA PHE A 118 -2.28 7.43 12.65
C PHE A 118 -1.76 6.99 14.02
N GLY A 119 -0.53 7.39 14.41
CA GLY A 119 0.03 7.12 15.72
C GLY A 119 -0.34 8.18 16.76
N ASP A 120 0.05 7.91 18.01
CA ASP A 120 -0.25 8.78 19.16
C ASP A 120 0.72 9.98 19.29
N GLU A 121 1.76 10.04 18.46
CA GLU A 121 2.73 11.14 18.47
C GLU A 121 2.14 12.45 17.92
N GLU A 122 2.61 13.59 18.44
CA GLU A 122 2.17 14.89 17.94
C GLU A 122 2.57 15.10 16.47
N GLN A 123 1.57 15.43 15.64
CA GLN A 123 1.72 15.78 14.23
C GLN A 123 2.31 17.18 14.03
N THR A 124 3.55 17.36 14.48
CA THR A 124 4.25 18.64 14.39
C THR A 124 4.69 18.92 12.95
N THR A 125 4.72 20.21 12.58
CA THR A 125 5.25 20.65 11.27
C THR A 125 6.70 20.23 11.06
N ALA A 126 7.49 20.09 12.15
CA ALA A 126 8.87 19.63 12.08
C ALA A 126 8.96 18.16 11.65
N ASN A 127 8.15 17.28 12.27
CA ASN A 127 8.08 15.87 11.91
C ASN A 127 7.58 15.69 10.47
N TYR A 128 6.55 16.45 10.10
CA TYR A 128 6.04 16.49 8.72
C TYR A 128 7.13 16.84 7.70
N ASN A 129 7.87 17.94 7.94
CA ASN A 129 8.93 18.38 7.04
C ASN A 129 10.03 17.33 6.92
N ARG A 130 10.45 16.71 8.04
CA ARG A 130 11.47 15.65 8.03
C ARG A 130 11.05 14.47 7.16
N LEU A 131 9.78 14.07 7.23
CA LEU A 131 9.27 12.97 6.40
C LEU A 131 9.18 13.37 4.93
N LEU A 132 8.70 14.57 4.64
CA LEU A 132 8.64 15.12 3.28
C LEU A 132 10.04 15.23 2.65
N ASP A 133 11.02 15.76 3.39
CA ASP A 133 12.41 15.89 2.95
C ASP A 133 13.03 14.53 2.62
N TYR A 134 12.71 13.49 3.38
CA TYR A 134 13.15 12.13 3.06
C TYR A 134 12.48 11.60 1.79
N CYS A 135 11.16 11.79 1.63
CA CYS A 135 10.44 11.44 0.39
C CYS A 135 11.09 12.09 -0.84
N ASP A 136 11.32 13.40 -0.78
CA ASP A 136 11.89 14.18 -1.87
C ASP A 136 13.36 13.77 -2.14
N GLY A 137 14.14 13.54 -1.08
CA GLY A 137 15.50 13.02 -1.17
C GLY A 137 15.54 11.63 -1.82
N TRP A 138 14.70 10.70 -1.38
CA TRP A 138 14.62 9.36 -1.98
C TRP A 138 14.30 9.45 -3.47
N TYR A 139 13.33 10.30 -3.85
CA TYR A 139 12.96 10.46 -5.26
C TYR A 139 14.09 11.06 -6.11
N MET A 140 14.86 11.98 -5.53
CA MET A 140 16.00 12.63 -6.19
C MET A 140 17.20 11.70 -6.37
N PHE A 141 17.52 10.89 -5.36
CA PHE A 141 18.72 10.06 -5.32
C PHE A 141 18.52 8.61 -5.78
N LYS A 142 17.27 8.16 -5.99
CA LYS A 142 17.00 6.80 -6.47
C LYS A 142 17.80 6.47 -7.74
N PRO A 143 18.23 5.21 -7.93
CA PRO A 143 19.03 4.82 -9.08
C PRO A 143 18.26 5.03 -10.40
N PRO A 144 18.98 5.16 -11.54
CA PRO A 144 18.34 5.30 -12.86
C PRO A 144 17.41 4.15 -13.26
N SER A 145 17.56 2.96 -12.66
CA SER A 145 16.64 1.82 -12.84
C SER A 145 15.20 2.13 -12.42
N PHE A 146 14.98 3.13 -11.56
CA PHE A 146 13.67 3.60 -11.13
C PHE A 146 13.02 4.57 -12.13
N SER A 147 13.66 4.88 -13.24
CA SER A 147 13.04 5.60 -14.34
C SER A 147 12.23 4.63 -15.22
N PRO A 148 11.02 5.01 -15.66
CA PRO A 148 10.25 4.17 -16.58
C PRO A 148 11.03 3.87 -17.85
N MET A 149 11.02 2.60 -18.28
CA MET A 149 11.55 2.20 -19.60
C MET A 149 10.70 2.79 -20.72
N PHE A 150 9.40 2.94 -20.45
CA PHE A 150 8.45 3.59 -21.33
C PHE A 150 7.46 4.39 -20.49
N TYR A 151 7.19 5.62 -20.95
CA TYR A 151 6.19 6.51 -20.35
C TYR A 151 5.29 7.09 -21.44
N ARG A 152 3.97 7.00 -21.25
CA ARG A 152 2.98 7.73 -22.03
C ARG A 152 2.03 8.43 -21.09
N GLU A 153 1.86 9.73 -21.29
CA GLU A 153 0.93 10.55 -20.53
C GLU A 153 -0.53 10.14 -20.83
N SER A 154 -1.40 10.31 -19.83
CA SER A 154 -2.84 10.12 -19.97
C SER A 154 -3.41 11.11 -20.98
N ASP A 155 -4.30 10.64 -21.85
CA ASP A 155 -5.05 11.53 -22.76
C ASP A 155 -6.42 11.94 -22.18
N GLY A 156 -6.78 11.41 -21.00
CA GLY A 156 -8.02 11.70 -20.28
C GLY A 156 -9.30 11.19 -20.94
N VAL A 157 -9.22 10.58 -22.13
CA VAL A 157 -10.38 10.21 -22.95
C VAL A 157 -10.40 8.70 -23.23
N ASN A 158 -9.34 8.18 -23.83
CA ASN A 158 -9.18 6.76 -24.12
C ASN A 158 -8.27 6.07 -23.10
N ASN A 159 -7.30 6.80 -22.56
CA ASN A 159 -6.32 6.33 -21.60
C ASN A 159 -6.40 7.24 -20.37
N VAL A 160 -7.19 6.81 -19.39
CA VAL A 160 -7.41 7.57 -18.16
C VAL A 160 -6.13 7.65 -17.31
N PHE A 161 -5.40 6.54 -17.23
CA PHE A 161 -4.16 6.44 -16.47
C PHE A 161 -2.94 6.53 -17.40
N PRO A 162 -1.80 7.07 -16.92
CA PRO A 162 -0.56 7.04 -17.67
C PRO A 162 -0.07 5.59 -17.85
N GLU A 163 0.63 5.32 -18.95
CA GLU A 163 1.36 4.05 -19.11
C GLU A 163 2.78 4.21 -18.59
N ILE A 164 3.18 3.33 -17.66
CA ILE A 164 4.42 3.40 -16.90
C ILE A 164 5.05 2.01 -16.84
N TRP A 165 5.92 1.70 -17.80
CA TRP A 165 6.56 0.39 -17.88
C TRP A 165 7.86 0.41 -17.08
N LEU A 166 7.97 -0.47 -16.08
CA LEU A 166 9.06 -0.46 -15.12
C LEU A 166 9.96 -1.68 -15.30
N LEU A 167 11.22 -1.54 -14.88
CA LEU A 167 12.26 -2.52 -15.14
C LEU A 167 12.00 -3.88 -14.44
N CYS A 168 11.56 -3.85 -13.18
CA CYS A 168 11.34 -5.02 -12.36
C CYS A 168 10.41 -4.74 -11.16
N ASP A 169 9.97 -5.79 -10.46
CA ASP A 169 9.02 -5.68 -9.35
C ASP A 169 9.56 -4.89 -8.14
N ALA A 170 10.88 -4.91 -7.91
CA ALA A 170 11.49 -4.11 -6.85
C ALA A 170 11.31 -2.60 -7.14
N VAL A 171 11.55 -2.19 -8.38
CA VAL A 171 11.33 -0.80 -8.83
C VAL A 171 9.86 -0.41 -8.72
N THR A 172 8.95 -1.27 -9.20
CA THR A 172 7.50 -1.02 -9.10
C THR A 172 7.05 -0.91 -7.65
N THR A 173 7.44 -1.85 -6.79
CA THR A 173 7.14 -1.82 -5.36
C THR A 173 7.62 -0.51 -4.74
N GLY A 174 8.85 -0.09 -5.02
CA GLY A 174 9.40 1.15 -4.47
C GLY A 174 8.63 2.40 -4.92
N LEU A 175 8.34 2.54 -6.21
CA LEU A 175 7.56 3.67 -6.72
C LEU A 175 6.12 3.67 -6.20
N GLN A 176 5.48 2.51 -6.08
CA GLN A 176 4.14 2.44 -5.52
C GLN A 176 4.10 2.87 -4.05
N HIS A 177 5.05 2.42 -3.23
CA HIS A 177 5.13 2.85 -1.82
C HIS A 177 5.54 4.32 -1.68
N TYR A 178 6.32 4.87 -2.61
CA TYR A 178 6.56 6.31 -2.71
C TYR A 178 5.23 7.08 -2.90
N HIS A 179 4.39 6.68 -3.86
CA HIS A 179 3.11 7.33 -4.11
C HIS A 179 2.13 7.17 -2.94
N LEU A 180 2.08 6.00 -2.27
CA LEU A 180 1.30 5.84 -1.04
C LEU A 180 1.74 6.81 0.07
N ALA A 181 3.05 6.97 0.27
CA ALA A 181 3.58 7.92 1.24
C ALA A 181 3.21 9.37 0.86
N LYS A 182 3.25 9.73 -0.42
CA LYS A 182 2.84 11.05 -0.92
C LYS A 182 1.36 11.33 -0.71
N ILE A 183 0.48 10.34 -0.93
CA ILE A 183 -0.96 10.45 -0.64
C ILE A 183 -1.16 10.78 0.84
N LEU A 184 -0.54 10.01 1.74
CA LEU A 184 -0.67 10.21 3.18
C LEU A 184 -0.11 11.56 3.64
N LEU A 185 1.09 11.94 3.20
CA LEU A 185 1.70 13.24 3.53
C LEU A 185 0.87 14.41 2.96
N THR A 186 0.20 14.22 1.83
CA THR A 186 -0.63 15.28 1.24
C THR A 186 -1.93 15.42 2.04
N ALA A 187 -2.59 14.32 2.39
CA ALA A 187 -3.81 14.31 3.19
C ALA A 187 -3.61 14.81 4.63
N HIS A 188 -2.44 14.54 5.24
CA HIS A 188 -2.10 14.92 6.61
C HIS A 188 -1.17 16.14 6.70
N ASN A 189 -1.20 17.02 5.70
CA ASN A 189 -0.35 18.21 5.66
C ASN A 189 -0.80 19.25 6.72
N PRO A 190 -0.01 19.51 7.78
CA PRO A 190 -0.40 20.42 8.86
C PRO A 190 -0.38 21.89 8.43
N LYS A 191 0.15 22.20 7.25
CA LYS A 191 0.24 23.57 6.70
C LYS A 191 -1.03 24.00 5.96
N VAL A 192 -1.97 23.09 5.71
CA VAL A 192 -3.24 23.42 5.04
C VAL A 192 -4.10 24.26 6.00
N PRO A 193 -4.55 25.48 5.58
CA PRO A 193 -5.38 26.32 6.43
C PRO A 193 -6.68 25.63 6.83
N ARG A 194 -6.96 25.54 8.14
CA ARG A 194 -8.19 24.92 8.68
C ARG A 194 -9.43 25.80 8.46
N LEU A 195 -9.26 27.12 8.42
CA LEU A 195 -10.31 28.12 8.21
C LEU A 195 -9.69 29.36 7.55
N GLY A 196 -10.51 30.10 6.81
CA GLY A 196 -10.16 31.43 6.30
C GLY A 196 -9.89 31.50 4.79
N PRO A 197 -9.49 32.69 4.29
CA PRO A 197 -9.23 32.92 2.87
C PRO A 197 -8.17 31.95 2.33
N GLY A 198 -8.43 31.32 1.18
CA GLY A 198 -7.51 30.36 0.55
C GLY A 198 -7.69 28.90 0.95
N GLN A 199 -8.51 28.58 1.98
CA GLN A 199 -8.79 27.19 2.37
C GLN A 199 -9.32 26.35 1.20
N LYS A 200 -10.34 26.83 0.48
CA LYS A 200 -10.92 26.11 -0.65
C LYS A 200 -9.87 25.79 -1.72
N GLN A 201 -9.03 26.76 -2.06
CA GLN A 201 -7.96 26.57 -3.04
C GLN A 201 -6.91 25.56 -2.55
N ALA A 202 -6.55 25.59 -1.26
CA ALA A 202 -5.62 24.64 -0.67
C ALA A 202 -6.18 23.20 -0.70
N LEU A 203 -7.47 23.02 -0.38
CA LEU A 203 -8.15 21.72 -0.44
C LEU A 203 -8.24 21.21 -1.89
N THR A 204 -8.60 22.06 -2.85
CA THR A 204 -8.62 21.65 -4.27
C THR A 204 -7.23 21.23 -4.75
N LYS A 205 -6.17 21.94 -4.37
CA LYS A 205 -4.79 21.57 -4.71
C LYS A 205 -4.38 20.24 -4.08
N MET A 206 -4.75 20.04 -2.81
CA MET A 206 -4.50 18.79 -2.09
C MET A 206 -5.19 17.62 -2.77
N ASP A 207 -6.46 17.79 -3.14
CA ASP A 207 -7.25 16.77 -3.83
C ASP A 207 -6.67 16.41 -5.19
N GLU A 208 -6.24 17.39 -5.98
CA GLU A 208 -5.61 17.12 -7.28
C GLU A 208 -4.29 16.37 -7.14
N GLN A 209 -3.47 16.73 -6.16
CA GLN A 209 -2.21 16.03 -5.90
C GLN A 209 -2.45 14.56 -5.50
N ILE A 210 -3.45 14.30 -4.65
CA ILE A 210 -3.83 12.93 -4.28
C ILE A 210 -4.32 12.17 -5.51
N LYS A 211 -5.14 12.78 -6.38
CA LYS A 211 -5.62 12.15 -7.61
C LYS A 211 -4.48 11.81 -8.56
N GLU A 212 -3.49 12.70 -8.72
CA GLU A 212 -2.29 12.44 -9.52
C GLU A 212 -1.54 11.19 -9.04
N ASP A 213 -1.33 11.06 -7.72
CA ASP A 213 -0.68 9.88 -7.14
C ASP A 213 -1.51 8.60 -7.34
N VAL A 214 -2.85 8.67 -7.17
CA VAL A 214 -3.74 7.53 -7.44
C VAL A 214 -3.69 7.12 -8.92
N ARG A 215 -3.73 8.07 -9.86
CA ARG A 215 -3.61 7.80 -11.30
C ARG A 215 -2.27 7.13 -11.63
N ALA A 216 -1.18 7.58 -11.02
CA ALA A 216 0.14 6.96 -11.19
C ALA A 216 0.15 5.50 -10.68
N LEU A 217 -0.47 5.24 -9.52
CA LEU A 217 -0.62 3.88 -8.98
C LEU A 217 -1.41 2.96 -9.90
N CYS A 218 -2.56 3.42 -10.41
CA CYS A 218 -3.37 2.68 -11.37
C CYS A 218 -2.64 2.46 -12.70
N GLY A 219 -1.91 3.48 -13.18
CA GLY A 219 -1.08 3.39 -14.38
C GLY A 219 0.04 2.36 -14.26
N MET A 220 0.74 2.33 -13.12
CA MET A 220 1.74 1.30 -12.82
C MET A 220 1.11 -0.10 -12.74
N ALA A 221 -0.07 -0.25 -12.13
CA ALA A 221 -0.75 -1.53 -12.05
C ALA A 221 -1.10 -2.09 -13.44
N ASN A 222 -1.74 -1.29 -14.30
CA ASN A 222 -2.09 -1.70 -15.65
C ASN A 222 -0.87 -1.99 -16.53
N SER A 223 0.18 -1.17 -16.41
CA SER A 223 1.39 -1.31 -17.23
C SER A 223 2.28 -2.48 -16.82
N ASN A 224 2.15 -2.94 -15.57
CA ASN A 224 2.95 -4.02 -14.98
C ASN A 224 2.02 -5.13 -14.44
N SER A 225 1.04 -5.52 -15.25
CA SER A 225 -0.13 -6.31 -14.83
C SER A 225 0.12 -7.78 -14.47
N ARG A 226 1.33 -8.29 -14.72
CA ARG A 226 1.70 -9.67 -14.40
C ARG A 226 1.92 -9.92 -12.91
N CYS A 227 2.07 -8.86 -12.11
CA CYS A 227 2.42 -8.95 -10.70
C CYS A 227 1.19 -8.52 -9.86
N PRO A 228 0.47 -9.48 -9.23
CA PRO A 228 -0.75 -9.20 -8.45
C PRO A 228 -0.60 -8.09 -7.39
N PRO A 229 0.51 -7.99 -6.62
CA PRO A 229 0.71 -6.91 -5.66
C PRO A 229 0.55 -5.49 -6.23
N ASN A 230 0.78 -5.30 -7.53
CA ASN A 230 0.63 -3.99 -8.15
C ASN A 230 -0.84 -3.53 -8.14
N TYR A 231 -1.78 -4.44 -8.40
CA TYR A 231 -3.22 -4.18 -8.33
C TYR A 231 -3.70 -4.01 -6.89
N VAL A 232 -3.17 -4.81 -5.95
CA VAL A 232 -3.47 -4.66 -4.52
C VAL A 232 -3.10 -3.27 -4.03
N THR A 233 -1.90 -2.81 -4.35
CA THR A 233 -1.41 -1.48 -3.94
C THR A 233 -2.22 -0.34 -4.55
N ALA A 234 -2.60 -0.45 -5.83
CA ALA A 234 -3.51 0.52 -6.45
C ALA A 234 -4.91 0.50 -5.80
N SER A 235 -5.42 -0.69 -5.47
CA SER A 235 -6.72 -0.86 -4.81
C SER A 235 -6.76 -0.20 -3.43
N MET A 236 -5.66 -0.23 -2.66
CA MET A 236 -5.54 0.49 -1.39
C MET A 236 -5.77 2.00 -1.58
N ALA A 237 -5.08 2.60 -2.55
CA ALA A 237 -5.18 4.03 -2.82
C ALA A 237 -6.58 4.41 -3.35
N ILE A 238 -7.18 3.57 -4.20
CA ILE A 238 -8.55 3.73 -4.67
C ILE A 238 -9.54 3.67 -3.51
N ALA A 239 -9.42 2.70 -2.60
CA ALA A 239 -10.32 2.59 -1.46
C ALA A 239 -10.24 3.83 -0.55
N LEU A 240 -9.04 4.38 -0.34
CA LEU A 240 -8.85 5.55 0.53
C LEU A 240 -9.25 6.88 -0.11
N ALA A 241 -8.97 7.06 -1.41
CA ALA A 241 -9.06 8.35 -2.08
C ALA A 241 -10.00 8.39 -3.29
N GLY A 242 -10.63 7.27 -3.65
CA GLY A 242 -11.48 7.12 -4.82
C GLY A 242 -12.72 8.02 -4.82
N GLU A 243 -13.29 8.31 -3.65
CA GLU A 243 -14.44 9.22 -3.51
C GLU A 243 -14.16 10.62 -4.08
N ARG A 244 -12.89 11.04 -4.11
CA ARG A 244 -12.48 12.35 -4.64
C ARG A 244 -12.72 12.49 -6.14
N PHE A 245 -12.81 11.39 -6.87
CA PHE A 245 -12.96 11.37 -8.33
C PHE A 245 -14.39 11.66 -8.75
N THR A 246 -14.55 12.66 -9.61
CA THR A 246 -15.86 13.19 -10.05
C THR A 246 -16.18 12.86 -11.50
N GLU A 247 -15.16 12.60 -12.32
CA GLU A 247 -15.33 12.34 -13.74
C GLU A 247 -15.77 10.88 -13.97
N PRO A 248 -16.89 10.63 -14.67
CA PRO A 248 -17.41 9.27 -14.85
C PRO A 248 -16.41 8.30 -15.53
N ALA A 249 -15.59 8.81 -16.45
CA ALA A 249 -14.55 8.01 -17.11
C ALA A 249 -13.49 7.54 -16.11
N GLU A 250 -13.11 8.41 -15.16
CA GLU A 250 -12.15 8.06 -14.11
C GLU A 250 -12.76 7.07 -13.12
N GLN A 251 -13.97 7.32 -12.64
CA GLN A 251 -14.68 6.42 -11.74
C GLN A 251 -14.80 5.01 -12.33
N LYS A 252 -15.13 4.90 -13.61
CA LYS A 252 -15.19 3.62 -14.32
C LYS A 252 -13.81 2.94 -14.40
N ALA A 253 -12.76 3.68 -14.75
CA ALA A 253 -11.41 3.13 -14.83
C ALA A 253 -10.90 2.66 -13.45
N LEU A 254 -11.21 3.38 -12.36
CA LEU A 254 -10.88 2.95 -10.99
C LEU A 254 -11.65 1.67 -10.62
N MET A 255 -12.93 1.58 -10.99
CA MET A 255 -13.74 0.37 -10.76
C MET A 255 -13.19 -0.84 -11.52
N GLU A 256 -12.68 -0.64 -12.76
CA GLU A 256 -12.03 -1.69 -13.54
C GLU A 256 -10.76 -2.21 -12.87
N ILE A 257 -9.95 -1.35 -12.22
CA ILE A 257 -8.80 -1.78 -11.40
C ILE A 257 -9.26 -2.69 -10.25
N LEU A 258 -10.27 -2.26 -9.49
CA LEU A 258 -10.80 -3.05 -8.36
C LEU A 258 -11.36 -4.40 -8.82
N HIS A 259 -12.12 -4.41 -9.91
CA HIS A 259 -12.68 -5.63 -10.49
C HIS A 259 -11.59 -6.57 -11.02
N THR A 260 -10.55 -6.03 -11.65
CA THR A 260 -9.39 -6.81 -12.11
C THR A 260 -8.66 -7.44 -10.93
N CYS A 261 -8.46 -6.68 -9.86
CA CYS A 261 -7.85 -7.15 -8.61
C CYS A 261 -8.65 -8.31 -7.99
N GLU A 262 -9.98 -8.23 -8.00
CA GLU A 262 -10.84 -9.30 -7.46
C GLU A 262 -10.93 -10.51 -8.39
N THR A 263 -11.17 -10.32 -9.67
CA THR A 263 -11.45 -11.43 -10.59
C THR A 263 -10.21 -12.16 -11.07
N ILE A 264 -9.11 -11.45 -11.29
CA ILE A 264 -7.86 -12.04 -11.81
C ILE A 264 -6.94 -12.42 -10.66
N HIS A 265 -6.87 -11.60 -9.61
CA HIS A 265 -5.92 -11.76 -8.51
C HIS A 265 -6.55 -12.27 -7.21
N ALA A 266 -7.86 -12.55 -7.21
CA ALA A 266 -8.61 -13.07 -6.06
C ALA A 266 -8.50 -12.19 -4.80
N TRP A 267 -8.25 -10.88 -4.96
CA TRP A 267 -8.15 -9.96 -3.83
C TRP A 267 -9.51 -9.32 -3.50
N PRO A 268 -9.96 -9.32 -2.24
CA PRO A 268 -11.36 -9.04 -1.88
C PRO A 268 -11.73 -7.54 -1.91
N THR A 269 -11.84 -6.93 -3.09
CA THR A 269 -12.13 -5.49 -3.25
C THR A 269 -13.62 -5.12 -3.20
N ARG A 270 -14.53 -6.09 -3.10
CA ARG A 270 -15.99 -5.88 -3.21
C ARG A 270 -16.54 -4.78 -2.31
N VAL A 271 -16.08 -4.67 -1.06
CA VAL A 271 -16.59 -3.63 -0.16
C VAL A 271 -16.18 -2.23 -0.62
N ALA A 272 -14.93 -2.05 -1.07
CA ALA A 272 -14.49 -0.78 -1.63
C ALA A 272 -15.30 -0.43 -2.90
N GLN A 273 -15.63 -1.42 -3.74
CA GLN A 273 -16.48 -1.21 -4.91
C GLN A 273 -17.87 -0.70 -4.53
N ILE A 274 -18.51 -1.31 -3.52
CA ILE A 274 -19.84 -0.89 -3.04
C ILE A 274 -19.78 0.54 -2.47
N GLN A 275 -18.83 0.81 -1.57
CA GLN A 275 -18.67 2.12 -0.94
C GLN A 275 -18.44 3.23 -1.96
N LEU A 276 -17.61 2.98 -2.99
CA LEU A 276 -17.35 3.96 -4.03
C LEU A 276 -18.55 4.17 -4.95
N LYS A 277 -19.27 3.11 -5.32
CA LYS A 277 -20.53 3.25 -6.08
C LYS A 277 -21.53 4.11 -5.32
N GLU A 278 -21.69 3.88 -4.01
CA GLU A 278 -22.55 4.71 -3.15
C GLU A 278 -22.07 6.16 -3.10
N ALA A 279 -20.78 6.39 -2.86
CA ALA A 279 -20.20 7.73 -2.77
C ALA A 279 -20.31 8.52 -4.09
N TRP A 280 -20.20 7.84 -5.23
CA TRP A 280 -20.38 8.43 -6.57
C TRP A 280 -21.85 8.54 -7.00
N GLY A 281 -22.80 8.04 -6.20
CA GLY A 281 -24.23 8.04 -6.52
C GLY A 281 -24.60 7.13 -7.69
N TRP A 282 -23.84 6.06 -7.92
CA TRP A 282 -24.18 5.06 -8.93
C TRP A 282 -25.38 4.23 -8.48
N PRO A 283 -26.22 3.73 -9.40
CA PRO A 283 -27.30 2.82 -9.05
C PRO A 283 -26.74 1.56 -8.38
N THR A 284 -27.26 1.21 -7.21
CA THR A 284 -27.00 -0.10 -6.60
C THR A 284 -27.91 -1.11 -7.28
N ASP A 285 -27.34 -2.02 -8.08
CA ASP A 285 -28.11 -3.14 -8.61
C ASP A 285 -28.60 -3.97 -7.42
N GLY A 286 -29.93 -4.07 -7.26
CA GLY A 286 -30.60 -4.64 -6.09
C GLY A 286 -30.47 -6.16 -5.92
N ASP A 287 -29.37 -6.77 -6.34
CA ASP A 287 -29.18 -8.24 -6.36
C ASP A 287 -27.89 -8.73 -5.66
N ASP A 288 -27.09 -7.83 -5.08
CA ASP A 288 -25.84 -8.19 -4.39
C ASP A 288 -26.06 -8.77 -2.96
N SER A 289 -27.31 -9.02 -2.55
CA SER A 289 -27.69 -9.49 -1.20
C SER A 289 -27.42 -10.97 -0.90
N HIS A 290 -26.80 -11.72 -1.81
CA HIS A 290 -26.29 -13.06 -1.49
C HIS A 290 -24.77 -13.07 -1.39
N ILE A 291 -24.29 -12.89 -0.15
CA ILE A 291 -22.91 -13.14 0.25
C ILE A 291 -22.70 -14.65 0.20
N ASP A 292 -21.97 -15.15 -0.80
CA ASP A 292 -21.40 -16.49 -0.79
C ASP A 292 -19.87 -16.38 -0.78
N ALA A 293 -19.31 -16.38 0.43
CA ALA A 293 -17.87 -16.28 0.69
C ALA A 293 -17.10 -17.59 0.39
N SER A 294 -17.65 -18.52 -0.39
CA SER A 294 -17.13 -19.89 -0.49
C SER A 294 -16.38 -20.25 -1.78
N ARG A 295 -15.96 -19.29 -2.61
CA ARG A 295 -15.26 -19.59 -3.86
C ARG A 295 -13.95 -18.83 -4.06
N VAL A 296 -12.98 -19.08 -3.18
CA VAL A 296 -11.57 -18.95 -3.56
C VAL A 296 -11.16 -20.25 -4.26
N SER A 297 -10.93 -20.19 -5.58
CA SER A 297 -10.40 -21.32 -6.34
C SER A 297 -8.93 -21.55 -5.95
N ILE A 298 -8.57 -22.79 -5.66
CA ILE A 298 -7.22 -23.24 -5.30
C ILE A 298 -6.18 -22.85 -6.38
N ASP A 299 -6.61 -22.66 -7.63
CA ASP A 299 -5.75 -22.27 -8.74
C ASP A 299 -5.23 -20.82 -8.63
N GLY A 300 -5.93 -19.92 -7.92
CA GLY A 300 -5.49 -18.55 -7.69
C GLY A 300 -4.34 -18.43 -6.68
N LEU A 301 -4.27 -19.38 -5.74
CA LEU A 301 -3.29 -19.39 -4.64
C LEU A 301 -1.87 -19.72 -5.12
N VAL A 302 -1.73 -20.50 -6.20
CA VAL A 302 -0.42 -20.87 -6.75
C VAL A 302 0.22 -19.71 -7.51
N ASN A 303 -0.58 -18.88 -8.18
CA ASN A 303 -0.10 -17.71 -8.92
C ASN A 303 0.19 -16.49 -8.04
N ALA A 304 -0.36 -16.42 -6.82
CA ALA A 304 -0.08 -15.34 -5.87
C ALA A 304 1.23 -15.54 -5.07
N LEU A 305 1.77 -16.77 -5.08
CA LEU A 305 2.98 -17.17 -4.34
C LEU A 305 4.18 -17.47 -5.25
N SER A 306 4.06 -17.21 -6.56
CA SER A 306 5.16 -17.32 -7.55
C SER A 306 5.49 -15.98 -8.18
#